data_AF-A0A9P1M513-F1
#
_entry.id   AF-A0A9P1M513-F1
#
_cell.length_a   1.000
_cell.length_b   1.000
_cell.length_c   1.000
_cell.angle_alpha   90.00
_cell.angle_beta   90.00
_cell.angle_gamma   90.00
#
_symmetry.space_group_name_H-M   'P 1'
#
loop_
_entity.id
_entity.type
_entity.pdbx_description
1 polymer ?
#
loop_
_entity_poly.entity_id
_entity_poly.type
_entity_poly.pdbx_seq_one_letter_code
_entity_poly.pdbx_strand_id
1 'polypeptide(L)'
;MAAICKRLGKTDDLLWKIAKCSGPKGGRNACRALRRLIQREGLSLAVDLDFVELTCRRKKPKIQDITIEWPVLPMTNWVRFLANEHPQLLLGGHTWQQDWKGLFTWFWNVWKEMEPHHEIYNSGKPLSNCIPFLTHGDEGQTLRKTAFMVQSWQPMISWQGPDVTTMSGASFCSRLLYTCISSWCFAGEKTLKQLNRAWVSEMRELYDSGIEVKSETLYLVWLGGKGFWFENWLEEQTDLPHVQQQGFWIDHQTRQEVVRYGELWVEGYANLAARMADMQTTLQSHAPLTMHVFLTSHTTAVALLMDETFCMAVGYPHSSAPDEYSFWFCLLYEDTVTFI
;
A
#
# COMPACT_ATOMS: atom_id res chain seq x y z
N MET A 1 6.38 14.06 9.63
CA MET A 1 6.49 12.62 9.98
C MET A 1 7.33 12.35 11.23
N ALA A 2 8.56 12.85 11.38
CA ALA A 2 9.32 12.66 12.62
C ALA A 2 8.57 13.09 13.90
N ALA A 3 7.69 14.11 13.86
CA ALA A 3 6.84 14.48 14.99
C ALA A 3 5.64 13.52 15.24
N ILE A 4 5.13 12.87 14.20
CA ILE A 4 4.10 11.81 14.29
C ILE A 4 4.77 10.54 14.85
N CYS A 5 5.89 10.11 14.26
CA CYS A 5 6.68 8.97 14.72
C CYS A 5 7.28 9.17 16.13
N LYS A 6 7.70 10.39 16.51
CA LYS A 6 8.23 10.69 17.85
C LYS A 6 7.12 10.82 18.92
N ARG A 7 5.86 11.10 18.52
CA ARG A 7 4.68 10.92 19.40
C ARG A 7 4.32 9.44 19.60
N LEU A 8 4.62 8.59 18.62
CA LEU A 8 4.38 7.13 18.67
C LEU A 8 5.34 6.36 19.59
N GLY A 9 6.30 7.01 20.26
CA GLY A 9 6.99 6.41 21.42
C GLY A 9 6.09 6.12 22.63
N LYS A 10 4.81 6.53 22.55
CA LYS A 10 3.69 6.09 23.39
C LYS A 10 2.73 5.21 22.59
N THR A 11 3.23 4.28 21.78
CA THR A 11 2.43 3.34 20.97
C THR A 11 1.32 2.66 21.78
N ASP A 12 1.57 2.44 23.07
CA ASP A 12 0.59 1.89 24.01
C ASP A 12 -0.63 2.79 24.23
N ASP A 13 -0.51 4.13 24.18
CA ASP A 13 -1.61 5.04 24.49
C ASP A 13 -2.67 5.06 23.39
N LEU A 14 -2.26 5.13 22.11
CA LEU A 14 -3.23 5.18 21.02
C LEU A 14 -3.93 3.83 20.82
N LEU A 15 -3.17 2.72 20.81
CA LEU A 15 -3.75 1.38 20.70
C LEU A 15 -4.71 1.09 21.84
N TRP A 16 -4.36 1.48 23.06
CA TRP A 16 -5.25 1.36 24.22
C TRP A 16 -6.50 2.25 24.09
N LYS A 17 -6.35 3.49 23.61
CA LYS A 17 -7.50 4.38 23.32
C LYS A 17 -8.43 3.77 22.27
N ILE A 18 -7.89 3.16 21.22
CA ILE A 18 -8.66 2.45 20.19
C ILE A 18 -9.38 1.25 20.81
N ALA A 19 -8.67 0.42 21.58
CA ALA A 19 -9.27 -0.73 22.26
C ALA A 19 -10.43 -0.32 23.17
N LYS A 20 -10.31 0.82 23.87
CA LYS A 20 -11.35 1.40 24.71
C LYS A 20 -12.57 1.92 23.96
N CYS A 21 -12.48 2.19 22.65
CA CYS A 21 -13.64 2.62 21.86
C CYS A 21 -14.73 1.53 21.83
N SER A 22 -14.37 0.26 21.99
CA SER A 22 -15.31 -0.87 22.02
C SER A 22 -16.26 -0.89 23.23
N GLY A 23 -15.84 -0.30 24.35
CA GLY A 23 -16.54 -0.35 25.64
C GLY A 23 -16.77 -1.76 26.21
N PRO A 24 -17.10 -1.89 27.50
CA PRO A 24 -17.35 -3.20 28.13
C PRO A 24 -18.71 -3.83 27.78
N LYS A 25 -19.69 -3.06 27.27
CA LYS A 25 -21.08 -3.51 27.04
C LYS A 25 -21.44 -3.72 25.57
N GLY A 26 -20.49 -4.18 24.74
CA GLY A 26 -20.83 -4.66 23.40
C GLY A 26 -21.04 -3.55 22.37
N GLY A 27 -20.10 -2.62 22.28
CA GLY A 27 -19.75 -2.02 21.01
C GLY A 27 -20.70 -1.00 20.40
N ARG A 28 -22.00 -0.88 20.73
CA ARG A 28 -22.99 -0.09 19.93
C ARG A 28 -22.59 1.35 19.52
N ASN A 29 -21.64 1.97 20.23
CA ASN A 29 -21.13 3.30 19.93
C ASN A 29 -19.65 3.31 19.51
N ALA A 30 -19.07 2.17 19.18
CA ALA A 30 -17.63 2.03 19.05
C ALA A 30 -17.10 2.70 17.80
N CYS A 31 -17.83 2.62 16.67
CA CYS A 31 -17.52 3.43 15.49
C CYS A 31 -17.56 4.92 15.80
N ARG A 32 -18.59 5.40 16.51
CA ARG A 32 -18.71 6.81 16.92
C ARG A 32 -17.58 7.22 17.85
N ALA A 33 -17.23 6.39 18.82
CA ALA A 33 -16.14 6.64 19.76
C ALA A 33 -14.79 6.70 19.05
N LEU A 34 -14.53 5.75 18.13
CA LEU A 34 -13.32 5.71 17.34
C LEU A 34 -13.21 6.90 16.40
N ARG A 35 -14.29 7.30 15.72
CA ARG A 35 -14.33 8.51 14.89
C ARG A 35 -13.95 9.75 15.69
N ARG A 36 -14.51 9.91 16.90
CA ARG A 36 -14.16 11.03 17.79
C ARG A 36 -12.69 10.97 18.22
N LEU A 37 -12.18 9.77 18.51
CA LEU A 37 -10.78 9.57 18.84
C LEU A 37 -9.89 10.02 17.68
N ILE A 38 -10.14 9.53 16.47
CA ILE A 38 -9.43 9.89 15.25
C ILE A 38 -9.41 11.41 15.03
N GLN A 39 -10.58 12.04 15.09
CA GLN A 39 -10.71 13.49 14.87
C GLN A 39 -9.96 14.28 15.95
N ARG A 40 -10.07 13.84 17.21
CA ARG A 40 -9.41 14.48 18.35
C ARG A 40 -7.89 14.36 18.27
N GLU A 41 -7.38 13.22 17.81
CA GLU A 41 -5.94 12.96 17.71
C GLU A 41 -5.35 13.43 16.36
N GLY A 42 -6.18 13.90 15.42
CA GLY A 42 -5.76 14.39 14.11
C GLY A 42 -5.20 13.29 13.20
N LEU A 43 -5.80 12.09 13.25
CA LEU A 43 -5.33 10.91 12.51
C LEU A 43 -5.99 10.76 11.14
N SER A 44 -6.72 11.77 10.65
CA SER A 44 -7.34 11.73 9.32
C SER A 44 -6.40 12.28 8.26
N LEU A 45 -6.35 11.62 7.10
CA LEU A 45 -5.72 12.15 5.89
C LEU A 45 -6.80 12.77 5.00
N ALA A 46 -6.47 13.88 4.33
CA ALA A 46 -7.35 14.55 3.39
C ALA A 46 -7.23 13.89 1.99
N VAL A 47 -7.56 12.60 1.91
CA VAL A 47 -7.63 11.86 0.64
C VAL A 47 -9.09 11.68 0.27
N ASP A 48 -9.47 12.19 -0.90
CA ASP A 48 -10.84 12.11 -1.38
C ASP A 48 -11.23 10.67 -1.72
N LEU A 49 -12.46 10.31 -1.34
CA LEU A 49 -13.11 9.05 -1.70
C LEU A 49 -13.69 9.12 -3.11
N ASP A 50 -13.81 7.95 -3.72
CA ASP A 50 -14.66 7.73 -4.89
C ASP A 50 -15.47 6.44 -4.67
N PHE A 51 -16.38 6.14 -5.59
CA PHE A 51 -17.30 5.02 -5.47
C PHE A 51 -17.33 4.18 -6.73
N VAL A 52 -17.28 2.86 -6.53
CA VAL A 52 -17.39 1.88 -7.60
C VAL A 52 -18.70 1.13 -7.42
N GLU A 53 -19.50 1.03 -8.50
CA GLU A 53 -20.70 0.22 -8.49
C GLU A 53 -20.35 -1.27 -8.40
N LEU A 54 -20.70 -1.90 -7.27
CA LEU A 54 -20.43 -3.31 -7.00
C LEU A 54 -21.72 -4.10 -6.79
N THR A 55 -21.72 -5.33 -7.31
CA THR A 55 -22.69 -6.36 -6.92
C THR A 55 -22.23 -6.98 -5.61
N CYS A 56 -22.99 -6.79 -4.54
CA CYS A 56 -22.72 -7.35 -3.23
C CYS A 56 -23.82 -8.31 -2.77
N ARG A 57 -23.45 -9.32 -1.98
CA ARG A 57 -24.41 -10.31 -1.47
C ARG A 57 -24.92 -9.95 -0.10
N ARG A 58 -26.19 -9.57 0.01
CA ARG A 58 -26.88 -9.42 1.30
C ARG A 58 -27.45 -10.77 1.71
N LYS A 59 -27.03 -11.31 2.87
CA LYS A 59 -27.47 -12.65 3.32
C LYS A 59 -28.77 -12.69 4.13
N LYS A 60 -29.23 -11.54 4.66
CA LYS A 60 -30.41 -11.46 5.53
C LYS A 60 -31.37 -10.35 5.09
N PRO A 61 -32.69 -10.52 5.23
CA PRO A 61 -33.40 -11.75 5.66
C PRO A 61 -33.42 -12.85 4.61
N LYS A 62 -33.17 -12.53 3.34
CA LYS A 62 -32.98 -13.47 2.23
C LYS A 62 -31.66 -13.18 1.54
N ILE A 63 -31.04 -14.22 0.97
CA ILE A 63 -29.86 -14.06 0.14
C ILE A 63 -30.29 -13.36 -1.15
N GLN A 64 -29.75 -12.16 -1.37
CA GLN A 64 -29.98 -11.39 -2.58
C GLN A 64 -28.69 -10.68 -2.97
N ASP A 65 -28.41 -10.68 -4.26
CA ASP A 65 -27.38 -9.82 -4.82
C ASP A 65 -28.00 -8.42 -4.98
N ILE A 66 -27.30 -7.40 -4.49
CA ILE A 66 -27.69 -5.99 -4.56
C ILE A 66 -26.56 -5.19 -5.19
N THR A 67 -26.92 -4.18 -5.96
CA THR A 67 -25.97 -3.19 -6.46
C THR A 67 -25.79 -2.10 -5.41
N ILE A 68 -24.54 -1.80 -5.04
CA ILE A 68 -24.20 -0.73 -4.11
C ILE A 68 -23.02 0.10 -4.63
N GLU A 69 -22.97 1.37 -4.25
CA GLU A 69 -21.80 2.24 -4.45
C GLU A 69 -20.78 1.93 -3.35
N TRP A 70 -19.70 1.23 -3.72
CA TRP A 70 -18.67 0.81 -2.77
C TRP A 70 -17.54 1.84 -2.71
N PRO A 71 -17.17 2.33 -1.52
CA PRO A 71 -16.11 3.32 -1.40
C PRO A 71 -14.74 2.74 -1.75
N VAL A 72 -13.98 3.52 -2.50
CA VAL A 72 -12.58 3.27 -2.85
C VAL A 72 -11.75 4.53 -2.61
N LEU A 73 -10.45 4.33 -2.49
CA LEU A 73 -9.45 5.39 -2.47
C LEU A 73 -8.68 5.34 -3.78
N PRO A 74 -9.08 6.14 -4.78
CA PRO A 74 -8.46 6.09 -6.09
C PRO A 74 -6.96 6.31 -6.00
N MET A 75 -6.20 5.60 -6.84
CA MET A 75 -4.76 5.81 -6.96
C MET A 75 -4.46 7.26 -7.33
N THR A 76 -5.29 7.86 -8.19
CA THR A 76 -5.19 9.27 -8.61
C THR A 76 -5.26 10.22 -7.41
N ASN A 77 -6.19 9.98 -6.48
CA ASN A 77 -6.36 10.84 -5.30
C ASN A 77 -5.19 10.67 -4.32
N TRP A 78 -4.70 9.44 -4.15
CA TRP A 78 -3.48 9.18 -3.39
C TRP A 78 -2.27 9.90 -3.98
N VAL A 79 -2.06 9.81 -5.29
CA VAL A 79 -0.91 10.46 -5.94
C VAL A 79 -0.99 11.97 -5.77
N ARG A 80 -2.16 12.60 -5.98
CA ARG A 80 -2.33 14.05 -5.73
C ARG A 80 -2.01 14.41 -4.29
N PHE A 81 -2.56 13.66 -3.34
CA PHE A 81 -2.33 13.91 -1.92
C PHE A 81 -0.84 13.80 -1.56
N LEU A 82 -0.20 12.69 -1.92
CA LEU A 82 1.21 12.45 -1.62
C LEU A 82 2.12 13.45 -2.33
N ALA A 83 1.89 13.74 -3.60
CA ALA A 83 2.66 14.71 -4.36
C ALA A 83 2.61 16.12 -3.73
N ASN A 84 1.46 16.52 -3.18
CA ASN A 84 1.30 17.83 -2.56
C ASN A 84 1.85 17.87 -1.13
N GLU A 85 1.47 16.92 -0.28
CA GLU A 85 1.71 16.96 1.17
C GLU A 85 2.97 16.18 1.59
N HIS A 86 3.25 15.05 0.94
CA HIS A 86 4.28 14.08 1.36
C HIS A 86 5.07 13.50 0.17
N PRO A 87 5.71 14.35 -0.67
CA PRO A 87 6.29 13.91 -1.92
C PRO A 87 7.40 12.85 -1.74
N GLN A 88 8.06 12.82 -0.59
CA GLN A 88 9.10 11.85 -0.28
C GLN A 88 8.60 10.40 -0.32
N LEU A 89 7.32 10.16 -0.02
CA LEU A 89 6.74 8.82 -0.09
C LEU A 89 6.60 8.33 -1.54
N LEU A 90 6.42 9.26 -2.48
CA LEU A 90 6.23 8.98 -3.89
C LEU A 90 7.56 9.06 -4.69
N LEU A 91 8.45 9.96 -4.29
CA LEU A 91 9.69 10.31 -4.99
C LEU A 91 10.95 9.69 -4.35
N GLY A 92 10.81 8.51 -3.73
CA GLY A 92 11.94 7.77 -3.17
C GLY A 92 12.77 8.56 -2.16
N GLY A 93 12.12 9.29 -1.25
CA GLY A 93 12.74 10.10 -0.21
C GLY A 93 13.00 11.56 -0.59
N HIS A 94 12.80 11.93 -1.85
CA HIS A 94 13.10 13.27 -2.35
C HIS A 94 11.91 14.23 -2.23
N THR A 95 12.22 15.50 -2.06
CA THR A 95 11.29 16.62 -2.29
C THR A 95 11.35 17.07 -3.75
N TRP A 96 10.40 17.92 -4.16
CA TRP A 96 10.35 18.48 -5.51
C TRP A 96 11.59 19.30 -5.90
N GLN A 97 12.32 19.83 -4.92
CA GLN A 97 13.52 20.65 -5.12
C GLN A 97 14.81 19.82 -5.25
N GLN A 98 14.74 18.50 -5.04
CA GLN A 98 15.88 17.59 -5.11
C GLN A 98 15.86 16.79 -6.42
N ASP A 99 16.93 16.05 -6.68
CA ASP A 99 17.09 15.28 -7.93
C ASP A 99 16.35 13.93 -7.92
N TRP A 100 15.03 13.98 -7.78
CA TRP A 100 14.18 12.79 -7.87
C TRP A 100 14.11 12.22 -9.30
N LYS A 101 14.32 13.07 -10.32
CA LYS A 101 14.35 12.66 -11.74
C LYS A 101 15.58 11.82 -12.06
N GLY A 102 16.74 12.17 -11.51
CA GLY A 102 17.95 11.37 -11.59
C GLY A 102 17.75 9.98 -11.00
N LEU A 103 17.07 9.88 -9.85
CA LEU A 103 16.74 8.60 -9.22
C LEU A 103 15.91 7.68 -10.14
N PHE A 104 14.82 8.16 -10.72
CA PHE A 104 14.00 7.32 -11.61
C PHE A 104 14.71 7.00 -12.94
N THR A 105 15.48 7.94 -13.48
CA THR A 105 16.30 7.67 -14.67
C THR A 105 17.31 6.55 -14.40
N TRP A 106 17.98 6.60 -13.25
CA TRP A 106 18.87 5.53 -12.80
C TRP A 106 18.13 4.21 -12.64
N PHE A 107 16.99 4.20 -11.95
CA PHE A 107 16.18 3.00 -11.74
C PHE A 107 15.84 2.32 -13.07
N TRP A 108 15.31 3.07 -14.04
CA TRP A 108 14.91 2.50 -15.33
C TRP A 108 16.11 2.03 -16.16
N ASN A 109 17.27 2.67 -16.04
CA ASN A 109 18.48 2.18 -16.70
C ASN A 109 18.91 0.82 -16.14
N VAL A 110 18.86 0.63 -14.81
CA VAL A 110 19.15 -0.65 -14.17
C VAL A 110 18.08 -1.69 -14.52
N TRP A 111 16.79 -1.30 -14.47
CA TRP A 111 15.68 -2.19 -14.83
C TRP A 111 15.78 -2.71 -16.26
N LYS A 112 16.29 -1.88 -17.19
CA LYS A 112 16.48 -2.26 -18.60
C LYS A 112 17.48 -3.39 -18.79
N GLU A 113 18.45 -3.53 -17.90
CA GLU A 113 19.40 -4.64 -17.94
C GLU A 113 18.72 -5.97 -17.59
N MET A 114 17.69 -5.93 -16.73
CA MET A 114 16.94 -7.11 -16.30
C MET A 114 15.79 -7.44 -17.24
N GLU A 115 15.04 -6.43 -17.67
CA GLU A 115 13.85 -6.58 -18.51
C GLU A 115 13.92 -5.62 -19.72
N PRO A 116 14.80 -5.90 -20.70
CA PRO A 116 15.07 -4.99 -21.82
C PRO A 116 13.88 -4.77 -22.76
N HIS A 117 12.89 -5.66 -22.72
CA HIS A 117 11.70 -5.63 -23.56
C HIS A 117 10.50 -4.96 -22.89
N HIS A 118 10.66 -4.43 -21.67
CA HIS A 118 9.60 -3.71 -20.99
C HIS A 118 9.06 -2.57 -21.87
N GLU A 119 7.74 -2.49 -22.01
CA GLU A 119 7.09 -1.57 -22.95
C GLU A 119 7.34 -0.08 -22.65
N ILE A 120 7.70 0.24 -21.41
CA ILE A 120 7.99 1.61 -20.98
C ILE A 120 9.07 2.24 -21.87
N TYR A 121 10.03 1.45 -22.37
CA TYR A 121 11.10 1.92 -23.25
C TYR A 121 10.63 2.28 -24.66
N ASN A 122 9.47 1.78 -25.07
CA ASN A 122 8.84 2.06 -26.37
C ASN A 122 7.66 3.04 -26.24
N SER A 123 7.30 3.44 -25.02
CA SER A 123 6.11 4.26 -24.74
C SER A 123 6.25 5.74 -25.11
N GLY A 124 7.47 6.22 -25.35
CA GLY A 124 7.78 7.65 -25.56
C GLY A 124 7.68 8.53 -24.30
N LYS A 125 7.34 7.95 -23.14
CA LYS A 125 7.22 8.67 -21.88
C LYS A 125 8.61 9.01 -21.30
N PRO A 126 8.78 10.18 -20.66
CA PRO A 126 10.04 10.53 -20.02
C PRO A 126 10.26 9.63 -18.78
N LEU A 127 11.25 8.73 -18.86
CA LEU A 127 11.55 7.75 -17.79
C LEU A 127 11.80 8.40 -16.43
N SER A 128 12.34 9.62 -16.40
CA SER A 128 12.53 10.41 -15.17
C SER A 128 11.24 10.73 -14.41
N ASN A 129 10.09 10.64 -15.08
CA ASN A 129 8.76 10.93 -14.54
C ASN A 129 7.90 9.66 -14.37
N CYS A 130 8.48 8.48 -14.64
CA CYS A 130 7.80 7.20 -14.56
C CYS A 130 8.08 6.56 -13.19
N ILE A 131 7.06 6.46 -12.36
CA ILE A 131 7.15 5.95 -10.98
C ILE A 131 6.80 4.46 -10.99
N PRO A 132 7.77 3.57 -10.70
CA PRO A 132 7.50 2.15 -10.57
C PRO A 132 6.67 1.87 -9.32
N PHE A 133 5.64 1.04 -9.43
CA PHE A 133 4.83 0.61 -8.29
C PHE A 133 4.46 -0.87 -8.37
N LEU A 134 4.09 -1.41 -7.20
CA LEU A 134 3.62 -2.78 -7.01
C LEU A 134 2.21 -2.76 -6.44
N THR A 135 1.40 -3.74 -6.83
CA THR A 135 0.07 -3.98 -6.24
C THR A 135 0.13 -5.07 -5.18
N HIS A 136 -0.81 -5.03 -4.25
CA HIS A 136 -0.93 -5.99 -3.16
C HIS A 136 -2.40 -6.34 -2.92
N GLY A 137 -2.69 -7.63 -2.86
CA GLY A 137 -4.01 -8.18 -2.64
C GLY A 137 -3.89 -9.28 -1.60
N ASP A 138 -4.51 -9.09 -0.44
CA ASP A 138 -4.39 -10.06 0.66
C ASP A 138 -5.75 -10.46 1.18
N GLU A 139 -5.88 -11.76 1.50
CA GLU A 139 -7.02 -12.28 2.22
C GLU A 139 -6.62 -12.42 3.68
N GLY A 140 -7.04 -11.45 4.48
CA GLY A 140 -6.86 -11.53 5.90
C GLY A 140 -8.09 -12.14 6.59
N GLN A 141 -7.94 -12.36 7.90
CA GLN A 141 -9.05 -12.76 8.75
C GLN A 141 -9.19 -11.76 9.89
N THR A 142 -10.42 -11.34 10.15
CA THR A 142 -10.74 -10.61 11.38
C THR A 142 -10.62 -11.54 12.59
N LEU A 143 -10.61 -10.98 13.80
CA LEU A 143 -10.65 -11.75 15.06
C LEU A 143 -11.79 -12.78 15.13
N ARG A 144 -12.89 -12.52 14.44
CA ARG A 144 -14.06 -13.40 14.39
C ARG A 144 -13.96 -14.42 13.25
N LYS A 145 -12.76 -14.63 12.70
CA LYS A 145 -12.48 -15.51 11.55
C LYS A 145 -13.31 -15.18 10.32
N THR A 146 -13.83 -13.96 10.23
CA THR A 146 -14.48 -13.48 9.01
C THR A 146 -13.38 -13.05 8.06
N ALA A 147 -13.32 -13.70 6.90
CA ALA A 147 -12.38 -13.33 5.85
C ALA A 147 -12.64 -11.91 5.35
N PHE A 148 -11.58 -11.21 4.98
CA PHE A 148 -11.62 -9.89 4.38
C PHE A 148 -10.57 -9.81 3.29
N MET A 149 -10.87 -9.09 2.22
CA MET A 149 -9.89 -8.73 1.22
C MET A 149 -9.42 -7.29 1.46
N VAL A 150 -8.12 -7.08 1.34
CA VAL A 150 -7.51 -5.76 1.20
C VAL A 150 -6.80 -5.68 -0.13
N GLN A 151 -7.04 -4.58 -0.84
CA GLN A 151 -6.32 -4.20 -2.04
C GLN A 151 -5.57 -2.90 -1.75
N SER A 152 -4.26 -2.90 -2.00
CA SER A 152 -3.38 -1.76 -1.80
C SER A 152 -2.29 -1.74 -2.86
N TRP A 153 -1.56 -0.64 -2.95
CA TRP A 153 -0.41 -0.49 -3.83
C TRP A 153 0.72 0.21 -3.09
N GLN A 154 1.94 0.13 -3.62
CA GLN A 154 3.10 0.77 -3.02
C GLN A 154 4.10 1.19 -4.11
N PRO A 155 4.74 2.37 -3.99
CA PRO A 155 5.93 2.68 -4.79
C PRO A 155 6.99 1.61 -4.58
N MET A 156 7.71 1.26 -5.65
CA MET A 156 8.75 0.23 -5.58
C MET A 156 10.00 0.74 -4.85
N ILE A 157 10.31 2.03 -4.99
CA ILE A 157 11.43 2.67 -4.30
C ILE A 157 10.94 3.21 -2.94
N SER A 158 11.63 2.84 -1.86
CA SER A 158 11.30 3.29 -0.51
C SER A 158 11.50 4.80 -0.34
N TRP A 159 10.71 5.41 0.53
CA TRP A 159 10.93 6.79 0.98
C TRP A 159 12.27 6.98 1.70
N GLN A 160 12.93 5.90 2.11
CA GLN A 160 14.27 5.92 2.69
C GLN A 160 15.38 5.87 1.63
N GLY A 161 15.01 5.86 0.35
CA GLY A 161 15.92 5.78 -0.78
C GLY A 161 15.96 4.39 -1.42
N PRO A 162 16.71 4.25 -2.52
CA PRO A 162 16.83 2.99 -3.23
C PRO A 162 17.55 1.93 -2.41
N ASP A 163 18.39 2.28 -1.43
CA ASP A 163 19.17 1.28 -0.67
C ASP A 163 18.35 0.53 0.40
N VAL A 164 17.08 0.88 0.57
CA VAL A 164 16.21 0.27 1.57
C VAL A 164 15.01 -0.35 0.89
N THR A 165 14.81 -1.64 1.09
CA THR A 165 13.62 -2.31 0.54
C THR A 165 12.37 -1.79 1.25
N THR A 166 11.30 -1.55 0.50
CA THR A 166 9.97 -1.28 1.08
C THR A 166 9.42 -2.46 1.89
N MET A 167 10.10 -3.60 1.85
CA MET A 167 9.73 -4.84 2.55
C MET A 167 10.45 -5.04 3.88
N SER A 168 11.55 -4.34 4.16
CA SER A 168 12.34 -4.50 5.39
C SER A 168 11.88 -3.59 6.53
N GLY A 169 10.78 -2.84 6.35
CA GLY A 169 10.19 -1.98 7.38
C GLY A 169 8.72 -2.34 7.65
N ALA A 170 8.16 -1.74 8.71
CA ALA A 170 6.75 -1.92 9.05
C ALA A 170 5.86 -1.57 7.85
N SER A 171 5.03 -2.53 7.42
CA SER A 171 4.13 -2.48 6.24
C SER A 171 3.31 -1.20 6.09
N PHE A 172 3.13 -0.46 7.17
CA PHE A 172 2.29 0.73 7.27
C PHE A 172 2.76 1.93 6.47
N CYS A 173 4.07 2.11 6.35
CA CYS A 173 4.61 3.32 5.72
C CYS A 173 4.78 3.18 4.21
N SER A 174 4.56 1.98 3.67
CA SER A 174 4.79 1.69 2.25
C SER A 174 3.51 1.43 1.46
N ARG A 175 2.42 0.96 2.09
CA ARG A 175 1.20 0.54 1.38
C ARG A 175 0.06 1.53 1.48
N LEU A 176 -0.43 1.92 0.31
CA LEU A 176 -1.52 2.85 0.09
C LEU A 176 -2.77 2.03 -0.23
N LEU A 177 -3.77 2.11 0.65
CA LEU A 177 -5.00 1.34 0.51
C LEU A 177 -5.78 1.79 -0.73
N TYR A 178 -6.20 0.86 -1.56
CA TYR A 178 -7.20 1.11 -2.60
C TYR A 178 -8.60 0.87 -2.03
N THR A 179 -8.83 -0.31 -1.46
CA THR A 179 -10.12 -0.67 -0.87
C THR A 179 -9.97 -1.87 0.06
N CYS A 180 -10.98 -2.09 0.88
CA CYS A 180 -11.12 -3.26 1.72
C CYS A 180 -12.58 -3.73 1.68
N ILE A 181 -12.82 -5.04 1.64
CA ILE A 181 -14.16 -5.59 1.58
C ILE A 181 -14.26 -6.89 2.38
N SER A 182 -15.32 -7.00 3.18
CA SER A 182 -15.57 -8.21 3.98
C SER A 182 -16.17 -9.32 3.12
N SER A 183 -15.75 -10.56 3.35
CA SER A 183 -16.32 -11.78 2.72
C SER A 183 -17.85 -11.87 2.79
N TRP A 184 -18.50 -11.20 3.74
CA TRP A 184 -19.95 -11.12 3.81
C TRP A 184 -20.59 -10.39 2.62
N CYS A 185 -19.88 -9.44 2.02
CA CYS A 185 -20.37 -8.64 0.92
C CYS A 185 -20.10 -9.28 -0.45
N PHE A 186 -19.38 -10.40 -0.52
CA PHE A 186 -19.01 -11.02 -1.80
C PHE A 186 -20.19 -11.74 -2.43
N ALA A 187 -20.57 -11.31 -3.63
CA ALA A 187 -21.44 -12.04 -4.56
C ALA A 187 -20.62 -12.98 -5.46
N GLY A 188 -19.72 -13.76 -4.84
CA GLY A 188 -18.74 -14.59 -5.54
C GLY A 188 -17.73 -13.75 -6.33
N GLU A 189 -17.37 -14.21 -7.51
CA GLU A 189 -16.37 -13.56 -8.38
C GLU A 189 -16.82 -12.20 -8.94
N LYS A 190 -18.13 -11.95 -9.04
CA LYS A 190 -18.65 -10.72 -9.66
C LYS A 190 -18.15 -9.46 -8.95
N THR A 191 -18.21 -9.45 -7.61
CA THR A 191 -17.75 -8.33 -6.79
C THR A 191 -16.28 -8.05 -7.03
N LEU A 192 -15.45 -9.09 -7.04
CA LEU A 192 -14.01 -8.97 -7.28
C LEU A 192 -13.70 -8.47 -8.68
N LYS A 193 -14.37 -9.01 -9.70
CA LYS A 193 -14.18 -8.60 -11.11
C LYS A 193 -14.54 -7.13 -11.32
N GLN A 194 -15.64 -6.66 -10.74
CA GLN A 194 -16.05 -5.26 -10.85
C GLN A 194 -15.02 -4.32 -10.19
N LEU A 195 -14.59 -4.65 -8.97
CA LEU A 195 -13.60 -3.87 -8.23
C LEU A 195 -12.24 -3.85 -8.93
N ASN A 196 -11.80 -5.00 -9.42
CA ASN A 196 -10.58 -5.14 -10.20
C ASN A 196 -10.62 -4.37 -11.52
N ARG A 197 -11.76 -4.34 -12.22
CA ARG A 197 -11.91 -3.56 -13.45
C ARG A 197 -11.76 -2.07 -13.18
N ALA A 198 -12.37 -1.57 -12.11
CA ALA A 198 -12.20 -0.18 -11.70
C ALA A 198 -10.72 0.14 -11.41
N TRP A 199 -10.05 -0.71 -10.64
CA TRP A 199 -8.64 -0.53 -10.31
C TRP A 199 -7.73 -0.56 -11.54
N VAL A 200 -7.92 -1.52 -12.45
CA VAL A 200 -7.20 -1.60 -13.73
C VAL A 200 -7.41 -0.34 -14.56
N SER A 201 -8.64 0.15 -14.62
CA SER A 201 -8.98 1.35 -15.38
C SER A 201 -8.18 2.55 -14.88
N GLU A 202 -8.09 2.73 -13.56
CA GLU A 202 -7.28 3.79 -12.96
C GLU A 202 -5.77 3.59 -13.20
N MET A 203 -5.26 2.36 -13.05
CA MET A 203 -3.84 2.07 -13.33
C MET A 203 -3.50 2.40 -14.78
N ARG A 204 -4.39 2.06 -15.72
CA ARG A 204 -4.23 2.37 -17.14
C ARG A 204 -4.25 3.88 -17.37
N GLU A 205 -5.19 4.61 -16.79
CA GLU A 205 -5.26 6.06 -16.93
C GLU A 205 -3.99 6.76 -16.43
N LEU A 206 -3.50 6.34 -15.25
CA LEU A 206 -2.25 6.85 -14.66
C LEU A 206 -1.00 6.46 -15.44
N TYR A 207 -1.03 5.33 -16.15
CA TYR A 207 0.02 4.97 -17.07
C TYR A 207 -0.06 5.80 -18.36
N ASP A 208 -1.21 5.82 -19.04
CA ASP A 208 -1.36 6.41 -20.38
C ASP A 208 -1.31 7.93 -20.37
N SER A 209 -2.09 8.56 -19.48
CA SER A 209 -2.25 10.01 -19.41
C SER A 209 -1.37 10.65 -18.35
N GLY A 210 -0.94 9.86 -17.36
CA GLY A 210 -0.25 10.39 -16.19
C GLY A 210 -1.15 11.30 -15.35
N ILE A 211 -0.53 12.00 -14.41
CA ILE A 211 -1.19 12.95 -13.53
C ILE A 211 -0.35 14.20 -13.36
N GLU A 212 -0.95 15.35 -13.63
CA GLU A 212 -0.27 16.64 -13.52
C GLU A 212 -0.25 17.11 -12.06
N VAL A 213 0.95 17.32 -11.51
CA VAL A 213 1.17 17.92 -10.20
C VAL A 213 2.38 18.85 -10.25
N LYS A 214 2.22 20.10 -9.79
CA LYS A 214 3.30 21.10 -9.71
C LYS A 214 4.05 21.33 -11.05
N SER A 215 3.31 21.35 -12.16
CA SER A 215 3.84 21.50 -13.54
C SER A 215 4.63 20.30 -14.07
N GLU A 216 4.54 19.16 -13.39
CA GLU A 216 5.14 17.90 -13.81
C GLU A 216 4.02 16.88 -14.07
N THR A 217 4.11 16.11 -15.15
CA THR A 217 3.25 14.95 -15.36
C THR A 217 3.97 13.72 -14.81
N LEU A 218 3.39 13.06 -13.81
CA LEU A 218 3.87 11.80 -13.27
C LEU A 218 3.12 10.64 -13.91
N TYR A 219 3.82 9.58 -14.31
CA TYR A 219 3.23 8.36 -14.83
C TYR A 219 3.46 7.23 -13.84
N LEU A 220 2.44 6.42 -13.55
CA LEU A 220 2.62 5.25 -12.69
C LEU A 220 2.79 4.01 -13.56
N VAL A 221 3.86 3.27 -13.33
CA VAL A 221 4.22 2.07 -14.11
C VAL A 221 4.15 0.85 -13.20
N TRP A 222 3.23 -0.05 -13.52
CA TRP A 222 3.01 -1.27 -12.75
C TRP A 222 4.09 -2.30 -13.10
N LEU A 223 4.82 -2.78 -12.10
CA LEU A 223 5.89 -3.78 -12.30
C LEU A 223 5.57 -5.17 -11.76
N GLY A 224 4.47 -5.30 -11.02
CA GLY A 224 4.07 -6.59 -10.47
C GLY A 224 3.12 -6.47 -9.29
N GLY A 225 2.63 -7.64 -8.88
CA GLY A 225 1.67 -7.76 -7.79
C GLY A 225 2.06 -8.88 -6.84
N LYS A 226 1.63 -8.75 -5.59
CA LYS A 226 1.67 -9.84 -4.60
C LYS A 226 0.26 -10.14 -4.11
N GLY A 227 -0.17 -11.40 -4.23
CA GLY A 227 -1.46 -11.83 -3.69
C GLY A 227 -2.12 -12.98 -4.45
N PHE A 228 -2.89 -13.79 -3.73
CA PHE A 228 -3.62 -14.95 -4.29
C PHE A 228 -4.67 -14.58 -5.34
N TRP A 229 -5.18 -13.36 -5.34
CA TRP A 229 -6.33 -12.96 -6.17
C TRP A 229 -5.96 -12.48 -7.57
N PHE A 230 -4.67 -12.34 -7.85
CA PHE A 230 -4.22 -11.75 -9.10
C PHE A 230 -4.09 -12.81 -10.22
N GLU A 231 -3.93 -14.10 -9.92
CA GLU A 231 -3.83 -15.16 -10.95
C GLU A 231 -5.09 -15.20 -11.84
N ASN A 232 -6.28 -15.23 -11.21
CA ASN A 232 -7.57 -15.16 -11.92
C ASN A 232 -7.84 -13.79 -12.58
N TRP A 233 -7.07 -12.77 -12.25
CA TRP A 233 -7.24 -11.40 -12.76
C TRP A 233 -6.57 -11.23 -14.13
N LEU A 234 -5.39 -11.81 -14.36
CA LEU A 234 -4.69 -11.72 -15.65
C LEU A 234 -5.40 -12.46 -16.78
N GLU A 235 -6.00 -13.62 -16.47
CA GLU A 235 -6.67 -14.44 -17.46
C GLU A 235 -7.87 -13.73 -18.11
N GLU A 236 -8.50 -12.81 -17.41
CA GLU A 236 -9.63 -12.02 -17.92
C GLU A 236 -9.22 -10.73 -18.62
N GLN A 237 -7.94 -10.36 -18.57
CA GLN A 237 -7.40 -9.15 -19.18
C GLN A 237 -6.67 -9.44 -20.50
N THR A 238 -7.18 -10.39 -21.31
CA THR A 238 -6.62 -10.73 -22.63
C THR A 238 -6.58 -9.55 -23.60
N ASP A 239 -7.38 -8.53 -23.35
CA ASP A 239 -7.45 -7.33 -24.19
C ASP A 239 -6.45 -6.23 -23.75
N LEU A 240 -5.58 -6.54 -22.78
CA LEU A 240 -4.52 -5.67 -22.30
C LEU A 240 -3.14 -6.22 -22.67
N PRO A 241 -2.68 -5.99 -23.91
CA PRO A 241 -1.35 -6.45 -24.35
C PRO A 241 -0.23 -5.91 -23.45
N HIS A 242 -0.45 -4.74 -22.85
CA HIS A 242 0.47 -4.10 -21.91
C HIS A 242 0.59 -4.88 -20.59
N VAL A 243 -0.52 -5.23 -19.94
CA VAL A 243 -0.51 -5.85 -18.60
C VAL A 243 0.02 -7.29 -18.63
N GLN A 244 -0.20 -8.02 -19.73
CA GLN A 244 0.25 -9.42 -19.85
C GLN A 244 1.77 -9.56 -19.97
N GLN A 245 2.50 -8.52 -20.39
CA GLN A 245 3.97 -8.59 -20.60
C GLN A 245 4.79 -7.99 -19.45
N GLN A 246 4.17 -7.34 -18.46
CA GLN A 246 4.89 -6.45 -17.51
C GLN A 246 5.02 -6.98 -16.08
N GLY A 247 4.20 -7.95 -15.67
CA GLY A 247 4.13 -8.34 -14.26
C GLY A 247 5.04 -9.51 -13.89
N PHE A 248 5.97 -9.29 -12.96
CA PHE A 248 6.59 -10.38 -12.21
C PHE A 248 5.64 -10.87 -11.10
N TRP A 249 5.52 -12.19 -10.96
CA TRP A 249 4.68 -12.85 -9.96
C TRP A 249 5.52 -13.44 -8.85
N ILE A 250 5.06 -13.23 -7.62
CA ILE A 250 5.62 -13.84 -6.41
C ILE A 250 4.53 -14.76 -5.86
N ASP A 251 4.49 -16.02 -6.30
CA ASP A 251 3.63 -17.05 -5.71
C ASP A 251 4.31 -17.74 -4.51
N HIS A 252 3.58 -18.58 -3.76
CA HIS A 252 4.10 -19.24 -2.56
C HIS A 252 5.08 -20.42 -2.87
N GLN A 253 4.93 -21.12 -3.99
CA GLN A 253 5.85 -22.12 -4.54
C GLN A 253 7.07 -21.49 -5.25
N THR A 254 6.97 -20.32 -5.91
CA THR A 254 8.11 -19.57 -6.48
C THR A 254 8.99 -18.89 -5.43
N ARG A 255 8.76 -19.09 -4.13
CA ARG A 255 9.67 -18.62 -3.06
C ARG A 255 11.13 -19.02 -3.29
N GLN A 256 11.42 -20.12 -3.98
CA GLN A 256 12.80 -20.50 -4.31
C GLN A 256 13.41 -19.71 -5.49
N GLU A 257 12.60 -19.29 -6.46
CA GLU A 257 13.06 -18.40 -7.54
C GLU A 257 13.13 -16.94 -7.10
N VAL A 258 12.29 -16.53 -6.15
CA VAL A 258 12.40 -15.22 -5.47
C VAL A 258 13.54 -15.21 -4.46
N VAL A 259 13.96 -16.36 -3.92
CA VAL A 259 15.28 -16.47 -3.26
C VAL A 259 16.37 -16.27 -4.31
N ARG A 260 16.29 -16.84 -5.50
CA ARG A 260 17.28 -16.64 -6.58
C ARG A 260 17.32 -15.21 -7.15
N TYR A 261 16.17 -14.55 -7.32
CA TYR A 261 16.09 -13.17 -7.80
C TYR A 261 16.20 -12.14 -6.69
N GLY A 262 15.82 -12.49 -5.47
CA GLY A 262 16.18 -11.79 -4.23
C GLY A 262 17.67 -11.91 -3.95
N GLU A 263 18.32 -13.01 -4.31
CA GLU A 263 19.76 -13.20 -4.30
C GLU A 263 20.42 -12.45 -5.45
N LEU A 264 19.85 -12.39 -6.67
CA LEU A 264 20.32 -11.50 -7.74
C LEU A 264 20.04 -10.02 -7.45
N TRP A 265 18.99 -9.71 -6.68
CA TRP A 265 18.71 -8.37 -6.15
C TRP A 265 19.66 -8.04 -5.02
N VAL A 266 20.00 -8.98 -4.13
CA VAL A 266 20.95 -8.80 -3.03
C VAL A 266 22.40 -8.81 -3.55
N GLU A 267 22.73 -9.59 -4.57
CA GLU A 267 24.01 -9.56 -5.31
C GLU A 267 24.10 -8.33 -6.20
N GLY A 268 22.99 -7.94 -6.84
CA GLY A 268 22.83 -6.68 -7.52
C GLY A 268 23.06 -5.51 -6.56
N TYR A 269 22.50 -5.57 -5.35
CA TYR A 269 22.76 -4.65 -4.25
C TYR A 269 24.16 -4.75 -3.69
N ALA A 270 24.79 -5.93 -3.63
CA ALA A 270 26.16 -6.06 -3.15
C ALA A 270 27.15 -5.45 -4.14
N ASN A 271 26.92 -5.67 -5.44
CA ASN A 271 27.67 -5.05 -6.53
C ASN A 271 27.35 -3.55 -6.68
N LEU A 272 26.10 -3.14 -6.41
CA LEU A 272 25.65 -1.74 -6.41
C LEU A 272 26.16 -0.99 -5.18
N ALA A 273 26.10 -1.57 -3.98
CA ALA A 273 26.69 -1.02 -2.75
C ALA A 273 28.21 -0.93 -2.87
N ALA A 274 28.88 -1.87 -3.57
CA ALA A 274 30.30 -1.75 -3.89
C ALA A 274 30.58 -0.58 -4.86
N ARG A 275 29.75 -0.40 -5.89
CA ARG A 275 29.86 0.73 -6.85
C ARG A 275 29.46 2.08 -6.24
N MET A 276 28.50 2.09 -5.33
CA MET A 276 28.03 3.27 -4.62
C MET A 276 28.97 3.64 -3.48
N ALA A 277 29.58 2.69 -2.78
CA ALA A 277 30.66 2.95 -1.82
C ALA A 277 31.83 3.67 -2.50
N ASP A 278 32.17 3.29 -3.74
CA ASP A 278 33.20 3.95 -4.56
C ASP A 278 32.80 5.41 -4.91
N MET A 279 31.51 5.64 -5.19
CA MET A 279 30.93 6.97 -5.39
C MET A 279 30.83 7.80 -4.09
N GLN A 280 30.58 7.15 -2.96
CA GLN A 280 30.40 7.77 -1.64
C GLN A 280 31.74 8.13 -0.99
N THR A 281 32.85 7.48 -1.36
CA THR A 281 34.21 7.99 -1.09
C THR A 281 34.48 9.37 -1.68
N THR A 282 33.71 9.78 -2.69
CA THR A 282 33.78 11.11 -3.29
C THR A 282 32.93 12.15 -2.53
N LEU A 283 31.99 11.70 -1.69
CA LEU A 283 31.00 12.54 -1.04
C LEU A 283 30.65 12.00 0.35
N GLN A 284 31.47 12.28 1.37
CA GLN A 284 30.97 12.48 2.74
C GLN A 284 32.02 13.05 3.70
N SER A 285 31.72 14.26 4.19
CA SER A 285 32.10 14.71 5.53
C SER A 285 30.80 14.91 6.32
N HIS A 286 30.49 14.01 7.27
CA HIS A 286 29.97 14.27 8.63
C HIS A 286 29.39 13.00 9.28
N ALA A 287 29.46 12.97 10.62
CA ALA A 287 29.44 11.78 11.49
C ALA A 287 28.02 11.27 11.87
N PRO A 288 27.88 9.98 12.25
CA PRO A 288 26.60 9.38 12.61
C PRO A 288 26.28 9.51 14.12
N LEU A 289 24.97 9.54 14.45
CA LEU A 289 24.44 9.49 15.81
C LEU A 289 23.78 8.12 16.08
N THR A 290 24.13 7.53 17.23
CA THR A 290 23.70 6.21 17.72
C THR A 290 22.33 6.26 18.42
N MET A 291 21.52 5.19 18.29
CA MET A 291 20.21 5.03 18.95
C MET A 291 20.19 3.75 19.82
N HIS A 292 19.61 3.84 21.02
CA HIS A 292 19.40 2.73 21.96
C HIS A 292 17.92 2.33 22.05
N VAL A 293 17.63 1.03 22.25
CA VAL A 293 16.28 0.42 22.27
C VAL A 293 16.02 -0.30 23.61
N PHE A 294 14.78 -0.27 24.10
CA PHE A 294 14.27 -1.12 25.20
C PHE A 294 12.87 -1.68 24.86
N LEU A 295 12.58 -2.92 25.30
CA LEU A 295 11.40 -3.75 24.98
C LEU A 295 10.57 -4.10 26.25
N THR A 296 9.23 -4.16 26.13
CA THR A 296 8.35 -5.03 26.96
C THR A 296 7.06 -5.42 26.24
N SER A 297 6.43 -6.53 26.65
CA SER A 297 5.46 -7.37 25.92
C SER A 297 3.97 -7.20 26.32
N HIS A 298 3.04 -7.49 25.39
CA HIS A 298 1.78 -8.28 25.51
C HIS A 298 0.73 -7.94 24.41
N THR A 299 0.00 -8.95 23.95
CA THR A 299 -0.85 -8.99 22.73
C THR A 299 -2.28 -8.46 22.93
N THR A 300 -2.84 -7.70 21.98
CA THR A 300 -4.31 -7.42 21.86
C THR A 300 -4.67 -7.03 20.42
N ALA A 301 -5.75 -7.58 19.87
CA ALA A 301 -6.37 -7.11 18.63
C ALA A 301 -7.86 -6.79 18.89
N VAL A 302 -8.41 -5.78 18.21
CA VAL A 302 -9.80 -5.31 18.38
C VAL A 302 -10.44 -5.05 17.02
N ALA A 303 -11.39 -5.91 16.62
CA ALA A 303 -12.23 -5.69 15.44
C ALA A 303 -13.65 -5.31 15.89
N LEU A 304 -14.16 -4.18 15.39
CA LEU A 304 -15.49 -3.68 15.72
C LEU A 304 -16.39 -3.68 14.48
N LEU A 305 -17.15 -4.75 14.33
CA LEU A 305 -18.26 -4.80 13.38
C LEU A 305 -19.50 -4.18 14.05
N MET A 306 -20.08 -3.16 13.41
CA MET A 306 -21.22 -2.40 13.95
C MET A 306 -22.24 -2.15 12.84
N ASP A 307 -23.27 -3.00 12.81
CA ASP A 307 -24.58 -2.96 12.14
C ASP A 307 -24.77 -2.38 10.72
N GLU A 308 -23.94 -1.47 10.20
CA GLU A 308 -23.93 -0.96 8.82
C GLU A 308 -22.68 -0.10 8.50
N THR A 309 -21.69 -0.05 9.40
CA THR A 309 -20.48 0.78 9.30
C THR A 309 -19.22 -0.07 9.41
N PHE A 310 -18.25 0.14 8.51
CA PHE A 310 -17.01 -0.62 8.48
C PHE A 310 -15.90 0.09 9.26
N CYS A 311 -15.40 -0.58 10.30
CA CYS A 311 -14.25 -0.17 11.07
C CYS A 311 -13.35 -1.38 11.28
N MET A 312 -12.09 -1.28 10.83
CA MET A 312 -11.15 -2.38 10.97
C MET A 312 -9.82 -1.93 11.55
N ALA A 313 -9.37 -2.69 12.54
CA ALA A 313 -8.00 -2.74 13.04
C ALA A 313 -7.57 -4.21 13.01
N VAL A 314 -6.54 -4.55 12.25
CA VAL A 314 -5.99 -5.91 12.17
C VAL A 314 -4.53 -5.86 12.57
N GLY A 315 -4.06 -6.75 13.44
CA GLY A 315 -2.65 -6.90 13.79
C GLY A 315 -2.19 -8.34 13.61
N TYR A 316 -1.00 -8.54 13.04
CA TYR A 316 -0.37 -9.86 12.89
C TYR A 316 0.95 -9.94 13.67
N PRO A 317 1.24 -11.06 14.37
CA PRO A 317 2.57 -11.34 14.89
C PRO A 317 3.51 -11.79 13.76
N HIS A 318 4.73 -11.25 13.73
CA HIS A 318 5.77 -11.68 12.80
C HIS A 318 6.32 -13.06 13.19
N SER A 319 6.40 -14.02 12.24
CA SER A 319 6.89 -15.38 12.53
C SER A 319 8.39 -15.46 12.82
N SER A 320 9.17 -14.43 12.41
CA SER A 320 10.62 -14.34 12.62
C SER A 320 11.04 -13.26 13.62
N ALA A 321 10.09 -12.47 14.14
CA ALA A 321 10.34 -11.37 15.07
C ALA A 321 9.08 -11.16 15.95
N PRO A 322 8.89 -11.99 17.00
CA PRO A 322 7.65 -12.01 17.79
C PRO A 322 7.30 -10.67 18.49
N ASP A 323 8.21 -9.70 18.47
CA ASP A 323 8.06 -8.37 19.06
C ASP A 323 7.69 -7.27 18.04
N GLU A 324 7.66 -7.58 16.73
CA GLU A 324 7.21 -6.65 15.69
C GLU A 324 5.75 -6.89 15.31
N TYR A 325 4.93 -5.86 15.54
CA TYR A 325 3.52 -5.86 15.18
C TYR A 325 3.30 -4.94 13.99
N SER A 326 2.67 -5.46 12.93
CA SER A 326 2.11 -4.66 11.85
C SER A 326 0.59 -4.65 11.96
N PHE A 327 0.00 -3.46 11.88
CA PHE A 327 -1.43 -3.20 11.98
C PHE A 327 -1.94 -2.61 10.64
N TRP A 328 -3.26 -2.61 10.45
CA TRP A 328 -3.94 -1.89 9.39
C TRP A 328 -5.16 -1.21 9.98
N PHE A 329 -5.31 0.09 9.77
CA PHE A 329 -6.50 0.80 10.16
C PHE A 329 -7.07 1.56 8.97
N CYS A 330 -8.28 1.19 8.58
CA CYS A 330 -9.07 1.99 7.66
C CYS A 330 -10.48 2.13 8.22
N LEU A 331 -10.91 3.37 8.39
CA LEU A 331 -12.32 3.70 8.53
C LEU A 331 -12.83 4.27 7.23
N LEU A 332 -13.88 3.64 6.70
CA LEU A 332 -14.67 4.15 5.58
C LEU A 332 -16.04 4.53 6.17
N TYR A 333 -16.36 5.82 6.19
CA TYR A 333 -17.67 6.30 6.63
C TYR A 333 -18.13 7.48 5.81
N GLU A 334 -19.26 7.29 5.12
CA GLU A 334 -19.98 8.27 4.29
C GLU A 334 -19.06 8.94 3.26
N ASP A 335 -18.26 9.94 3.64
CA ASP A 335 -17.41 10.72 2.71
C ASP A 335 -15.96 10.95 3.21
N THR A 336 -15.49 10.21 4.22
CA THR A 336 -14.13 10.39 4.77
C THR A 336 -13.38 9.09 4.98
N VAL A 337 -12.11 9.05 4.56
CA VAL A 337 -11.18 7.98 4.91
C VAL A 337 -10.28 8.40 6.05
N THR A 338 -10.14 7.53 7.02
CA THR A 338 -9.10 7.67 8.04
C THR A 338 -8.15 6.48 8.03
N PHE A 339 -6.86 6.78 7.97
CA PHE A 339 -5.74 5.86 8.18
C PHE A 339 -5.18 6.05 9.59
N ILE A 340 -5.05 4.97 10.36
CA ILE A 340 -4.32 5.00 11.64
C ILE A 340 -3.06 4.13 11.52
#